data_AF-A0A8X7C223-F1
#
_entry.id   AF-A0A8X7C223-F1
#
_cell.length_a   1.000
_cell.length_b   1.000
_cell.length_c   1.000
_cell.angle_alpha   90.00
_cell.angle_beta   90.00
_cell.angle_gamma   90.00
#
_symmetry.space_group_name_H-M   'P 1'
#
loop_
_entity.id
_entity.type
_entity.pdbx_description
1 polymer ?
#
loop_
_entity_poly.entity_id
_entity_poly.type
_entity_poly.pdbx_seq_one_letter_code
_entity_poly.pdbx_strand_id
1 'polypeptide(L)'
;MYRFFTNCKIESINRIIGVLTLKVMNRAEITVLKIVHKESFSGTDDKRLKAIQCYVDPNGILKVKTRILMRKDTRDFLYPTILPSRHPVVEKIIRTDMKN
;
A
#
# COMPACT_ATOMS: atom_id res chain seq x y z
N MET A 1 2.41 -6.83 11.48
CA MET A 1 3.43 -7.42 10.59
C MET A 1 4.80 -6.77 10.72
N TYR A 2 4.99 -5.46 10.43
CA TYR A 2 6.33 -4.83 10.46
C TYR A 2 7.08 -4.96 11.79
N ARG A 3 6.43 -4.62 12.92
CA ARG A 3 7.04 -4.77 14.27
C ARG A 3 7.47 -6.21 14.55
N PHE A 4 6.65 -7.19 14.19
CA PHE A 4 6.98 -8.60 14.38
C PHE A 4 8.23 -8.98 13.57
N PHE A 5 8.24 -8.64 12.28
CA PHE A 5 9.39 -8.88 11.41
C PHE A 5 10.68 -8.21 11.91
N THR A 6 10.60 -6.96 12.39
CA THR A 6 11.74 -6.27 13.01
C THR A 6 12.20 -6.98 14.28
N ASN A 7 11.27 -7.39 15.13
CA ASN A 7 11.58 -8.08 16.39
C ASN A 7 12.17 -9.49 16.19
N CYS A 8 11.92 -10.13 15.05
CA CYS A 8 12.59 -11.39 14.67
C CYS A 8 14.07 -11.21 14.32
N LYS A 9 14.51 -9.99 14.00
CA LYS A 9 15.88 -9.69 13.56
C LYS A 9 16.77 -9.11 14.66
N ILE A 10 16.22 -8.90 15.86
CA ILE A 10 16.93 -8.28 16.98
C ILE A 10 16.78 -9.14 18.23
N GLU A 11 17.72 -9.00 19.15
CA GLU A 11 17.71 -9.72 20.42
C GLU A 11 16.46 -9.43 21.25
N SER A 12 16.06 -10.38 22.08
CA SER A 12 14.84 -10.30 22.89
C SER A 12 14.75 -9.04 23.73
N ILE A 13 15.87 -8.60 24.32
CA ILE A 13 15.99 -7.39 25.14
C ILE A 13 15.75 -6.09 24.34
N ASN A 14 16.05 -6.11 23.04
CA ASN A 14 15.93 -4.95 22.16
C ASN A 14 14.61 -4.92 21.38
N ARG A 15 13.72 -5.88 21.61
CA ARG A 15 12.44 -5.97 20.89
C ARG A 15 11.60 -4.73 21.13
N ILE A 16 11.04 -4.22 20.04
CA ILE A 16 10.12 -3.09 20.07
C ILE A 16 8.84 -3.56 20.75
N ILE A 17 8.55 -2.98 21.91
CA ILE A 17 7.35 -3.21 22.72
C ILE A 17 6.55 -1.91 22.89
N GLY A 18 5.29 -2.01 23.31
CA GLY A 18 4.42 -0.85 23.52
C GLY A 18 3.55 -0.45 22.32
N VAL A 19 3.07 0.80 22.36
CA VAL A 19 2.03 1.33 21.45
C VAL A 19 2.53 1.39 20.00
N LEU A 20 1.65 1.00 19.08
CA LEU A 20 1.94 1.05 17.64
C LEU A 20 1.88 2.52 17.16
N THR A 21 3.01 3.07 16.74
CA THR A 21 3.05 4.46 16.25
C THR A 21 2.48 4.57 14.82
N LEU A 22 1.94 5.75 14.48
CA LEU A 22 1.50 6.08 13.11
C LEU A 22 2.57 5.75 12.07
N LYS A 23 3.84 6.03 12.38
CA LYS A 23 4.98 5.73 11.52
C LYS A 23 5.15 4.23 11.26
N VAL A 24 4.98 3.39 12.29
CA VAL A 24 5.06 1.93 12.16
C VAL A 24 3.88 1.38 11.36
N MET A 25 2.68 1.92 11.58
CA MET A 25 1.49 1.55 10.80
C MET A 25 1.66 1.88 9.32
N ASN A 26 2.02 3.12 9.00
CA ASN A 26 2.24 3.55 7.63
C ASN A 26 3.33 2.71 6.92
N ARG A 27 4.44 2.42 7.61
CA ARG A 27 5.48 1.53 7.05
C ARG A 27 4.97 0.12 6.79
N ALA A 28 4.17 -0.43 7.70
CA ALA A 28 3.59 -1.76 7.52
C ALA A 28 2.65 -1.79 6.32
N GLU A 29 1.80 -0.78 6.18
CA GLU A 29 0.86 -0.63 5.07
C GLU A 29 1.59 -0.51 3.72
N ILE A 30 2.55 0.42 3.61
CA ILE A 30 3.40 0.58 2.41
C ILE A 30 4.10 -0.74 2.06
N THR A 31 4.60 -1.46 3.05
CA THR A 31 5.30 -2.75 2.83
C THR A 31 4.35 -3.79 2.24
N VAL A 32 3.14 -3.91 2.78
CA VAL A 32 2.13 -4.85 2.27
C VAL A 32 1.74 -4.47 0.84
N LEU A 33 1.47 -3.19 0.56
CA LEU A 33 1.13 -2.72 -0.78
C LEU A 33 2.23 -3.00 -1.80
N LYS A 34 3.50 -2.82 -1.43
CA LYS A 34 4.64 -3.18 -2.30
C LYS A 34 4.67 -4.65 -2.67
N ILE A 35 4.40 -5.53 -1.71
CA ILE A 35 4.36 -6.98 -1.95
C ILE A 35 3.23 -7.30 -2.91
N VAL A 36 2.03 -6.80 -2.64
CA VAL A 36 0.85 -6.96 -3.51
C VAL A 36 1.15 -6.48 -4.94
N HIS A 37 1.77 -5.31 -5.09
CA HIS A 37 2.13 -4.76 -6.40
C HIS A 37 3.17 -5.61 -7.12
N LYS A 38 4.22 -6.06 -6.43
CA LYS A 38 5.26 -6.91 -7.00
C LYS A 38 4.71 -8.27 -7.47
N GLU A 39 3.79 -8.84 -6.72
CA GLU A 39 3.13 -10.12 -7.06
C GLU A 39 2.11 -9.96 -8.19
N SER A 40 1.53 -8.77 -8.33
CA SER A 40 0.37 -8.57 -9.20
C SER A 40 0.67 -7.82 -10.49
N PHE A 41 1.65 -6.92 -10.56
CA PHE A 41 1.87 -6.02 -11.70
C PHE A 41 3.31 -6.03 -12.19
N SER A 42 3.51 -5.82 -13.49
CA SER A 42 4.83 -5.56 -14.09
C SER A 42 5.19 -4.07 -14.07
N GLY A 43 4.89 -3.38 -12.96
CA GLY A 43 5.06 -1.93 -12.85
C GLY A 43 4.10 -1.13 -13.74
N THR A 44 4.54 0.03 -14.22
CA THR A 44 3.74 0.90 -15.11
C THR A 44 3.49 0.31 -16.48
N ASP A 45 4.26 -0.71 -16.88
CA ASP A 45 4.17 -1.35 -18.20
C ASP A 45 3.14 -2.48 -18.27
N ASP A 46 2.42 -2.73 -17.17
CA ASP A 46 1.38 -3.75 -17.12
C ASP A 46 0.30 -3.49 -18.18
N LYS A 47 0.03 -4.51 -19.00
CA LYS A 47 -0.91 -4.40 -20.13
C LYS A 47 -2.31 -3.95 -19.71
N ARG A 48 -2.73 -4.29 -18.49
CA ARG A 48 -4.04 -3.89 -17.93
C ARG A 48 -4.10 -2.40 -17.58
N LEU A 49 -2.95 -1.76 -17.40
CA LEU A 49 -2.84 -0.37 -16.99
C LEU A 49 -2.62 0.59 -18.16
N LYS A 50 -2.50 0.09 -19.40
CA LYS A 50 -2.26 0.92 -20.59
C LYS A 50 -3.29 2.03 -20.84
N ALA A 51 -4.54 1.81 -20.42
CA ALA A 51 -5.61 2.79 -20.56
C ALA A 51 -5.62 3.85 -19.44
N ILE A 52 -4.76 3.72 -18.44
CA ILE A 52 -4.75 4.55 -17.24
C ILE A 52 -3.38 5.22 -17.12
N GLN A 53 -3.36 6.53 -16.87
CA GLN A 53 -2.09 7.22 -16.59
C GLN A 53 -1.60 6.85 -15.19
N CYS A 54 -0.58 6.00 -15.11
CA CYS A 54 -0.03 5.50 -13.86
C CYS A 54 1.41 5.99 -13.65
N TYR A 55 1.82 6.10 -12.39
CA TYR A 55 3.22 6.38 -12.03
C TYR A 55 3.57 5.70 -10.70
N VAL A 56 4.85 5.52 -10.45
CA VAL A 56 5.35 5.04 -9.16
C VAL A 56 5.75 6.24 -8.30
N ASP A 57 5.21 6.33 -7.09
CA ASP A 57 5.50 7.42 -6.17
C ASP A 57 6.88 7.24 -5.47
N PRO A 58 7.37 8.23 -4.69
CA PRO A 58 8.64 8.10 -3.98
C PRO A 58 8.69 6.96 -2.95
N ASN A 59 7.53 6.48 -2.50
CA ASN A 59 7.46 5.31 -1.63
C ASN A 59 7.56 4.02 -2.43
N GLY A 60 7.53 4.02 -3.76
CA GLY A 60 7.54 2.82 -4.60
C GLY A 60 6.16 2.21 -4.80
N ILE A 61 5.09 2.99 -4.63
CA ILE A 61 3.70 2.55 -4.78
C ILE A 61 3.16 3.02 -6.14
N LEU A 62 2.48 2.11 -6.85
CA LEU A 62 1.82 2.41 -8.11
C LEU A 62 0.53 3.19 -7.88
N LYS A 63 0.46 4.40 -8.41
CA LYS A 63 -0.66 5.35 -8.26
C LYS A 63 -1.20 5.81 -9.61
N VAL A 64 -2.48 6.16 -9.64
CA VAL A 64 -3.14 6.78 -10.80
C VAL A 64 -2.92 8.29 -10.77
N LYS A 65 -2.61 8.88 -11.92
CA LYS A 65 -2.68 10.31 -12.14
C LYS A 65 -4.08 10.65 -12.64
N THR A 66 -4.93 11.14 -11.74
CA THR A 66 -6.30 11.56 -12.12
C THR A 66 -6.29 12.95 -12.75
N ARG A 67 -7.29 13.29 -13.56
CA ARG A 67 -7.50 14.67 -14.07
C ARG A 67 -8.13 15.60 -13.02
N ILE A 68 -8.46 15.08 -11.84
CA ILE A 68 -9.18 15.77 -10.76
C ILE A 68 -8.20 16.55 -9.85
N LEU A 69 -6.97 16.81 -10.32
CA LEU A 69 -5.94 17.53 -9.54
C LEU A 69 -6.35 18.94 -9.08
N MET A 70 -7.41 19.51 -9.66
CA MET A 70 -7.93 20.84 -9.32
C MET A 70 -8.96 20.84 -8.19
N ARG A 71 -9.35 19.68 -7.65
CA ARG A 71 -10.22 19.61 -6.45
C ARG A 71 -9.35 19.76 -5.20
N LYS A 72 -9.78 20.59 -4.24
CA LYS A 72 -9.17 20.62 -2.90
C LYS A 72 -9.56 19.35 -2.15
N ASP A 73 -8.74 18.32 -2.25
CA ASP A 73 -8.94 17.02 -1.61
C ASP A 73 -7.63 16.45 -1.04
N THR A 74 -7.70 15.32 -0.35
CA THR A 74 -6.56 14.59 0.20
C THR A 74 -5.68 14.01 -0.92
N ARG A 75 -4.37 13.84 -0.65
CA ARG A 75 -3.43 13.30 -1.65
C ARG A 75 -3.82 11.91 -2.14
N ASP A 76 -4.40 11.08 -1.30
CA ASP A 76 -4.83 9.73 -1.69
C ASP A 76 -6.10 9.74 -2.56
N PHE A 77 -6.92 10.80 -2.48
CA PHE A 77 -8.02 11.00 -3.42
C PHE A 77 -7.53 11.51 -4.79
N LEU A 78 -6.56 12.43 -4.77
CA LEU A 78 -5.97 12.97 -6.01
C LEU A 78 -5.12 11.94 -6.75
N TYR A 79 -4.43 11.07 -6.00
CA TYR A 79 -3.50 10.06 -6.48
C TYR A 79 -3.81 8.69 -5.82
N PRO A 80 -4.91 8.04 -6.24
CA PRO A 80 -5.35 6.79 -5.64
C PRO A 80 -4.36 5.66 -5.95
N THR A 81 -4.20 4.78 -4.97
CA THR A 81 -3.37 3.58 -5.07
C THR A 81 -4.09 2.53 -5.90
N ILE A 82 -3.40 1.96 -6.89
CA ILE A 82 -3.97 0.89 -7.71
C ILE A 82 -3.98 -0.40 -6.91
N LEU A 83 -5.12 -1.09 -6.83
CA LEU A 83 -5.19 -2.42 -6.21
C LEU A 83 -5.56 -3.46 -7.27
N PRO A 84 -4.91 -4.65 -7.25
CA PRO A 84 -5.30 -5.74 -8.14
C PRO A 84 -6.70 -6.25 -7.77
N SER A 85 -7.52 -6.53 -8.77
CA SER A 85 -8.89 -7.02 -8.58
C SER A 85 -8.96 -8.42 -7.94
N ARG A 86 -7.91 -9.24 -8.11
CA ARG A 86 -7.79 -10.58 -7.55
C ARG A 86 -6.49 -10.72 -6.78
N HIS A 87 -6.54 -10.46 -5.48
CA HIS A 87 -5.43 -10.72 -4.57
C HIS A 87 -5.99 -10.98 -3.16
N PRO A 88 -5.53 -12.02 -2.43
CA PRO A 88 -6.10 -12.38 -1.13
C PRO A 88 -6.08 -11.24 -0.10
N VAL A 89 -5.06 -10.39 -0.15
CA VAL A 89 -4.97 -9.19 0.72
C VAL A 89 -6.05 -8.17 0.37
N VAL A 90 -6.27 -7.88 -0.91
CA VAL A 90 -7.28 -6.90 -1.35
C VAL A 90 -8.67 -7.39 -1.02
N GLU A 91 -8.94 -8.68 -1.23
CA GLU A 91 -10.21 -9.29 -0.85
C GLU A 91 -10.47 -9.19 0.66
N LYS A 92 -9.44 -9.41 1.50
CA LYS A 92 -9.55 -9.25 2.95
C LYS A 92 -9.83 -7.81 3.35
N ILE A 93 -9.21 -6.81 2.69
CA ILE A 93 -9.50 -5.39 2.93
C ILE A 93 -10.98 -5.10 2.66
N ILE A 94 -11.45 -5.44 1.46
CA ILE A 94 -12.86 -5.20 1.05
C ILE A 94 -13.84 -5.87 2.02
N ARG A 95 -13.60 -7.12 2.39
CA ARG A 95 -14.45 -7.87 3.34
C ARG A 95 -14.43 -7.28 4.76
N THR A 96 -13.36 -6.59 5.14
CA THR A 96 -13.27 -5.94 6.46
C THR A 96 -14.02 -4.62 6.46
N ASP A 97 -13.90 -3.85 5.37
CA ASP A 97 -14.58 -2.56 5.24
C ASP A 97 -16.10 -2.70 5.08
N MET A 98 -16.58 -3.76 4.41
CA MET A 98 -18.01 -4.04 4.23
C MET A 98 -18.72 -4.57 5.48
N LYS A 99 -18.01 -4.78 6.60
CA LYS A 99 -18.59 -5.29 7.86
C LYS A 99 -18.84 -4.21 8.91
N ASN A 100 -18.52 -2.95 8.60
CA ASN A 100 -18.80 -1.77 9.41
C ASN A 100 -19.91 -0.94 8.76
#